data_AF-A0A1I4VF26-F1
#
_entry.id   AF-A0A1I4VF26-F1
#
_cell.length_a   1.000
_cell.length_b   1.000
_cell.length_c   1.000
_cell.angle_alpha   90.00
_cell.angle_beta   90.00
_cell.angle_gamma   90.00
#
_symmetry.space_group_name_H-M   'P 1'
#
loop_
_entity.id
_entity.type
_entity.pdbx_description
1 polymer ?
#
loop_
_entity_poly.entity_id
_entity_poly.type
_entity_poly.pdbx_seq_one_letter_code
_entity_poly.pdbx_strand_id
1 'polypeptide(L)'
;MTPAEWTAFLDVKAKVEALEAHHAGRIHRDPRGLKLAQEAVQALRSTVATAAPITPALSQPERPDWVRVSHAPRFLPINVTAARMRAKRGQASGTGRKVGRHWELHLPSQPEAGDG
;
A
#
# COMPACT_ATOMS: atom_id res chain seq x y z
N MET A 1 -8.86 16.64 -28.95
CA MET A 1 -7.81 17.66 -28.83
C MET A 1 -7.88 18.57 -30.02
N THR A 2 -8.16 19.85 -29.80
CA THR A 2 -8.36 20.84 -30.88
C THR A 2 -7.02 21.45 -31.31
N PRO A 3 -6.92 22.03 -32.52
CA PRO A 3 -5.71 22.71 -32.96
C PRO A 3 -5.23 23.80 -31.98
N ALA A 4 -6.15 24.48 -31.29
CA ALA A 4 -5.81 25.49 -30.28
C ALA A 4 -5.15 24.89 -29.03
N GLU A 5 -5.59 23.70 -28.60
CA GLU A 5 -4.99 22.98 -27.48
C GLU A 5 -3.58 22.48 -27.82
N TRP A 6 -3.32 22.11 -29.08
CA TRP A 6 -1.99 21.71 -29.54
C TRP A 6 -1.00 22.88 -29.57
N THR A 7 -1.43 24.06 -30.03
CA THR A 7 -0.58 25.26 -30.01
C THR A 7 -0.22 25.69 -28.59
N ALA A 8 -1.18 25.63 -27.66
CA ALA A 8 -0.92 25.92 -26.25
C ALA A 8 0.09 24.95 -25.62
N PHE A 9 0.01 23.66 -25.97
CA PHE A 9 0.96 22.66 -25.50
C PHE A 9 2.38 22.92 -26.01
N LEU A 10 2.53 23.30 -27.29
CA LEU A 10 3.83 23.62 -27.88
C LEU A 10 4.48 24.87 -27.26
N ASP A 11 3.68 25.89 -26.94
CA ASP A 11 4.18 27.10 -26.26
C ASP A 11 4.65 26.81 -24.82
N VAL A 12 3.93 25.97 -24.08
CA VAL A 12 4.36 25.50 -22.75
C VAL A 12 5.66 24.72 -22.83
N LYS A 13 5.79 23.82 -23.82
CA LYS A 13 7.01 23.03 -24.02
C LYS A 13 8.22 23.92 -24.29
N ALA A 14 8.09 24.91 -25.16
CA ALA A 14 9.17 25.85 -25.47
C ALA A 14 9.63 26.67 -24.25
N LYS A 15 8.68 27.07 -23.38
CA LYS A 15 8.99 27.79 -22.14
C LYS A 15 9.74 26.93 -21.13
N VAL A 16 9.41 25.64 -21.02
CA VAL A 16 10.12 24.70 -20.14
C VAL A 16 11.55 24.49 -20.63
N GLU A 17 11.76 24.26 -21.93
CA GLU A 17 13.09 24.08 -22.52
C GLU A 17 13.98 25.32 -22.31
N ALA A 18 13.42 26.53 -22.42
CA ALA A 18 14.14 27.77 -22.14
C ALA A 18 14.53 27.90 -20.65
N LEU A 19 13.67 27.45 -19.73
CA LEU A 19 13.92 27.50 -18.29
C LEU A 19 15.03 26.53 -17.84
N GLU A 20 15.05 25.34 -18.46
CA GLU A 20 16.06 24.31 -18.23
C GLU A 20 17.43 24.75 -18.78
N ALA A 21 17.47 25.31 -19.99
CA ALA A 21 18.69 25.88 -20.56
C ALA A 21 19.26 27.01 -19.68
N HIS A 22 18.39 27.86 -19.11
CA HIS A 22 18.79 28.92 -18.19
C HIS A 22 19.34 28.37 -16.85
N HIS A 23 18.80 27.26 -16.34
CA HIS A 23 19.26 26.68 -15.06
C HIS A 23 20.51 25.81 -15.19
N ALA A 24 20.69 25.12 -16.33
CA ALA A 24 21.87 24.32 -16.60
C ALA A 24 23.17 25.14 -16.52
N GLY A 25 23.12 26.42 -16.92
CA GLY A 25 24.27 27.34 -16.86
C GLY A 25 24.66 27.84 -15.47
N ARG A 26 23.79 27.78 -14.46
CA ARG A 26 24.08 28.31 -13.11
C ARG A 26 24.78 27.32 -12.17
N ILE A 27 24.53 26.02 -12.34
CA ILE A 27 25.04 24.98 -11.43
C ILE A 27 26.56 24.80 -11.57
N HIS A 28 27.15 25.19 -12.71
CA HIS A 28 28.58 25.02 -12.99
C HIS A 28 29.52 26.10 -12.41
N ARG A 29 29.01 27.12 -11.69
CA ARG A 29 29.84 28.30 -11.32
C ARG A 29 30.18 28.50 -9.86
N ASP A 30 29.65 27.70 -8.92
CA ASP A 30 29.94 27.92 -7.50
C ASP A 30 30.44 26.65 -6.77
N PRO A 31 31.76 26.46 -6.65
CA PRO A 31 32.34 25.33 -5.93
C PRO A 31 32.00 25.33 -4.43
N ARG A 32 31.53 26.46 -3.86
CA ARG A 32 31.06 26.50 -2.47
C ARG A 32 29.70 25.82 -2.31
N GLY A 33 28.82 25.93 -3.31
CA GLY A 33 27.52 25.26 -3.32
C GLY A 33 27.65 23.74 -3.38
N LEU A 34 28.63 23.23 -4.14
CA LEU A 34 28.92 21.80 -4.23
C LEU A 34 29.42 21.23 -2.88
N LYS A 35 30.30 21.97 -2.19
CA LYS A 35 30.84 21.56 -0.89
C LYS A 35 29.75 21.53 0.19
N LEU A 36 28.90 22.56 0.24
CA LEU A 36 27.77 22.60 1.18
C LEU A 36 26.77 21.46 0.92
N ALA A 37 26.50 21.14 -0.34
CA ALA A 37 25.64 20.01 -0.69
C ALA A 37 26.25 18.68 -0.25
N GLN A 38 27.56 18.49 -0.42
CA GLN A 38 28.27 17.28 0.04
C GLN A 38 28.24 17.17 1.57
N GLU A 39 28.48 18.25 2.31
CA GLU A 39 28.42 18.27 3.77
C GLU A 39 27.00 17.97 4.28
N ALA A 40 25.97 18.52 3.64
CA ALA A 40 24.57 18.23 3.97
C ALA A 40 24.20 16.76 3.72
N VAL A 41 24.66 16.17 2.60
CA VAL A 41 24.44 14.75 2.30
C VAL A 41 25.17 13.85 3.30
N GLN A 42 26.38 14.22 3.72
CA GLN A 42 27.15 13.48 4.72
C GLN A 42 26.47 13.51 6.10
N ALA A 43 25.96 14.67 6.52
CA ALA A 43 25.22 14.83 7.78
C ALA A 43 23.88 14.05 7.77
N LEU A 44 23.18 14.03 6.62
CA LEU A 44 21.97 13.23 6.47
C LEU A 44 22.28 11.73 6.60
N ARG A 45 23.35 11.26 5.96
CA ARG A 45 23.80 9.86 6.05
C ARG A 45 24.19 9.46 7.47
N SER A 46 24.89 10.31 8.22
CA SER A 46 25.24 10.02 9.62
C SER A 46 24.02 9.97 10.53
N THR A 47 23.03 10.85 10.28
CA THR A 47 21.77 10.87 11.04
C THR A 47 20.95 9.61 10.78
N VAL A 48 20.85 9.17 9.52
CA VAL A 48 20.19 7.91 9.14
C VAL A 48 20.92 6.68 9.69
N ALA A 49 22.24 6.69 9.75
CA ALA A 49 23.02 5.58 10.31
C ALA A 49 22.92 5.47 11.84
N THR A 50 22.74 6.60 12.53
CA THR A 50 22.60 6.66 14.00
C THR A 50 21.16 6.42 14.45
N ALA A 51 20.19 6.69 13.57
CA ALA A 51 18.84 6.18 13.68
C ALA A 51 18.83 4.68 13.37
N ALA A 52 19.44 3.88 14.25
CA ALA A 52 19.18 2.45 14.33
C ALA A 52 17.66 2.28 14.23
N PRO A 53 17.17 1.48 13.27
CA PRO A 53 15.76 1.45 13.02
C PRO A 53 15.14 0.73 14.21
N ILE A 54 14.50 1.51 15.09
CA ILE A 54 13.36 1.01 15.84
C ILE A 54 12.28 0.79 14.77
N THR A 55 12.46 -0.22 13.93
CA THR A 55 11.38 -0.75 13.13
C THR A 55 10.51 -1.41 14.17
N PRO A 56 9.33 -0.86 14.54
CA PRO A 56 8.35 -1.71 15.19
C PRO A 56 8.18 -2.90 14.24
N ALA A 57 8.34 -4.13 14.76
CA ALA A 57 8.03 -5.31 13.97
C ALA A 57 6.68 -5.05 13.30
N LEU A 58 6.60 -5.19 11.97
CA LEU A 58 5.34 -5.12 11.27
C LEU A 58 4.48 -6.24 11.84
N SER A 59 3.67 -5.94 12.85
CA SER A 59 2.75 -6.88 13.45
C SER A 59 1.89 -7.39 12.30
N GLN A 60 1.97 -8.69 12.03
CA GLN A 60 1.08 -9.27 11.04
C GLN A 60 -0.35 -8.91 11.45
N PRO A 61 -1.20 -8.45 10.52
CA PRO A 61 -2.58 -8.14 10.86
C PRO A 61 -3.21 -9.41 11.42
N GLU A 62 -3.59 -9.37 12.70
CA GLU A 62 -4.21 -10.50 13.38
C GLU A 62 -5.44 -10.94 12.56
N ARG A 63 -5.44 -12.22 12.16
CA ARG A 63 -6.59 -12.80 11.47
C ARG A 63 -7.76 -12.80 12.47
N PRO A 64 -8.91 -12.19 12.13
CA PRO A 64 -10.03 -12.15 13.06
C PRO A 64 -10.57 -13.57 13.28
N ASP A 65 -10.86 -13.92 14.53
CA ASP A 65 -11.41 -15.24 14.87
C ASP A 65 -12.75 -15.49 14.17
N TRP A 66 -13.58 -14.45 14.09
CA TRP A 66 -14.91 -14.50 13.50
C TRP A 66 -15.02 -13.56 12.32
N VAL A 67 -15.43 -14.09 11.18
CA VAL A 67 -15.65 -13.30 9.96
C VAL A 67 -17.09 -13.41 9.49
N ARG A 68 -17.67 -12.29 9.06
CA ARG A 68 -18.95 -12.33 8.35
C ARG A 68 -18.81 -13.15 7.07
N VAL A 69 -19.84 -13.92 6.76
CA VAL A 69 -19.91 -14.74 5.54
C VAL A 69 -19.67 -13.93 4.25
N SER A 70 -20.04 -12.65 4.23
CA SER A 70 -19.75 -11.73 3.11
C SER A 70 -18.26 -11.43 2.90
N HIS A 71 -17.44 -11.55 3.95
CA HIS A 71 -16.01 -11.29 3.92
C HIS A 71 -15.16 -12.58 3.97
N ALA A 72 -15.79 -13.75 4.18
CA ALA A 72 -15.11 -15.04 4.18
C ALA A 72 -14.24 -15.32 2.94
N PRO A 73 -14.61 -14.92 1.70
CA PRO A 73 -13.77 -15.13 0.52
C PRO A 73 -12.40 -14.42 0.56
N ARG A 74 -12.21 -13.44 1.45
CA ARG A 74 -10.91 -12.77 1.64
C ARG A 74 -9.90 -13.64 2.41
N PHE A 75 -10.39 -14.64 3.12
CA PHE A 75 -9.60 -15.47 4.03
C PHE A 75 -9.63 -16.95 3.70
N LEU A 76 -10.55 -17.38 2.84
CA LEU A 76 -10.78 -18.77 2.47
C LEU A 76 -11.09 -18.85 0.97
N PRO A 77 -10.65 -19.90 0.26
CA PRO A 77 -10.92 -20.09 -1.16
C PRO A 77 -12.35 -20.62 -1.39
N ILE A 78 -13.36 -19.94 -0.85
CA ILE A 78 -14.77 -20.30 -0.98
C ILE A 78 -15.59 -19.06 -1.33
N ASN A 79 -16.66 -19.26 -2.11
CA ASN A 79 -17.61 -18.18 -2.38
C ASN A 79 -18.54 -17.92 -1.17
N VAL A 80 -19.25 -16.79 -1.20
CA VAL A 80 -20.15 -16.36 -0.12
C VAL A 80 -21.25 -17.38 0.16
N THR A 81 -21.80 -18.03 -0.86
CA THR A 81 -22.85 -19.05 -0.72
C THR A 81 -22.33 -20.28 0.03
N ALA A 82 -21.15 -20.77 -0.35
CA ALA A 82 -20.48 -21.88 0.31
C ALA A 82 -20.12 -21.52 1.76
N ALA A 83 -19.61 -20.31 2.01
CA ALA A 83 -19.35 -19.80 3.35
C ALA A 83 -20.64 -19.75 4.20
N ARG A 84 -21.78 -19.35 3.61
CA ARG A 84 -23.09 -19.35 4.28
C ARG A 84 -23.54 -20.75 4.66
N MET A 85 -23.43 -21.70 3.73
CA MET A 85 -23.80 -23.09 3.98
C MET A 85 -22.92 -23.72 5.06
N ARG A 86 -21.62 -23.40 5.04
CA ARG A 86 -20.66 -23.85 6.04
C ARG A 86 -20.95 -23.26 7.42
N ALA A 87 -21.24 -21.96 7.52
CA ALA A 87 -21.63 -21.32 8.78
C ALA A 87 -22.93 -21.90 9.37
N LYS A 88 -23.92 -22.22 8.52
CA LYS A 88 -25.16 -22.89 8.96
C LYS A 88 -24.88 -24.30 9.47
N ARG A 89 -24.08 -25.10 8.75
CA ARG A 89 -23.73 -26.46 9.15
C ARG A 89 -22.91 -26.48 10.45
N GLY A 90 -21.99 -25.52 10.58
CA GLY A 90 -21.15 -25.32 11.75
C GLY A 90 -21.85 -24.74 12.98
N GLN A 91 -23.15 -24.45 12.91
CA GLN A 91 -23.87 -23.88 14.04
C GLN A 91 -23.92 -24.83 15.25
N ALA A 92 -24.15 -26.12 15.01
CA ALA A 92 -24.20 -27.11 16.07
C ALA A 92 -22.82 -27.37 16.72
N SER A 93 -21.74 -27.26 15.94
CA SER A 93 -20.37 -27.47 16.39
C SER A 93 -19.68 -26.19 16.87
N GLY A 94 -20.37 -25.04 16.88
CA GLY A 94 -19.81 -23.76 17.28
C GLY A 94 -18.81 -23.14 16.29
N THR A 95 -18.69 -23.68 15.07
CA THR A 95 -17.80 -23.15 14.02
C THR A 95 -18.48 -22.15 13.09
N GLY A 96 -19.79 -21.95 13.27
CA GLY A 96 -20.58 -20.90 12.63
C GLY A 96 -21.63 -20.35 13.59
N ARG A 97 -21.99 -19.06 13.45
CA ARG A 97 -23.00 -18.43 14.31
C ARG A 97 -23.84 -17.41 13.55
N LYS A 98 -25.05 -17.17 14.06
CA LYS A 98 -25.94 -16.12 13.54
C LYS A 98 -25.87 -14.91 14.48
N VAL A 99 -25.45 -13.77 13.96
CA VAL A 99 -25.38 -12.49 14.69
C VAL A 99 -26.37 -11.52 14.06
N GLY A 100 -27.50 -11.32 14.74
CA GLY A 100 -28.62 -10.54 14.20
C GLY A 100 -29.14 -11.11 12.87
N ARG A 101 -28.99 -10.33 11.79
CA ARG A 101 -29.40 -10.70 10.43
C ARG A 101 -28.31 -11.39 9.60
N HIS A 102 -27.09 -11.51 10.13
CA HIS A 102 -25.93 -12.01 9.39
C HIS A 102 -25.42 -13.33 9.97
N TRP A 103 -24.60 -14.00 9.16
CA TRP A 103 -23.90 -15.22 9.55
C TRP A 103 -22.40 -14.93 9.64
N GLU A 104 -21.78 -15.52 10.65
CA GLU A 104 -20.34 -15.46 10.89
C GLU A 104 -19.76 -16.87 10.92
N LEU A 105 -18.50 -16.97 10.53
CA LEU A 105 -17.73 -18.19 10.43
C LEU A 105 -16.48 -18.06 11.31
N HIS A 106 -16.19 -19.07 12.11
CA HIS A 106 -14.98 -19.10 12.93
C HIS A 106 -13.80 -19.53 12.06
N LEU A 107 -12.91 -18.61 11.72
CA LEU A 107 -11.79 -18.83 10.79
C LEU A 107 -10.78 -19.89 11.28
N PRO A 108 -10.37 -19.91 12.57
CA PRO A 108 -9.43 -20.92 13.07
C PRO A 108 -9.95 -22.36 13.01
N SER A 109 -11.27 -22.57 12.96
CA SER A 109 -11.88 -23.90 12.82
C SER A 109 -12.17 -24.30 11.37
N GLN A 110 -11.74 -23.51 10.38
CA GLN A 110 -11.91 -23.86 8.98
C GLN A 110 -10.70 -24.60 8.47
N PRO A 111 -10.88 -25.63 7.63
CA PRO A 111 -9.75 -26.29 6.99
C PRO A 111 -8.98 -25.26 6.16
N GLU A 112 -7.66 -25.31 6.25
CA GLU A 112 -6.78 -24.49 5.43
C GLU A 112 -6.84 -24.98 3.98
N ALA A 113 -6.45 -24.12 3.04
CA ALA A 113 -6.44 -24.49 1.63
C ALA A 113 -5.37 -25.56 1.40
N GLY A 114 -5.76 -26.83 1.31
CA GLY A 114 -4.84 -27.95 1.02
C GLY A 114 -5.17 -29.30 1.66
N ASP A 115 -6.12 -29.36 2.60
CA ASP A 115 -6.45 -30.60 3.33
C ASP A 115 -7.40 -31.56 2.58
N GLY A 116 -7.30 -31.67 1.25
CA GLY A 116 -8.17 -32.53 0.44
C GLY A 116 -7.55 -33.00 -0.86
#